data_AF-A0A8H7AU47-F1
#
_entry.id   AF-A0A8H7AU47-F1
#
_cell.length_a   1.000
_cell.length_b   1.000
_cell.length_c   1.000
_cell.angle_alpha   90.00
_cell.angle_beta   90.00
_cell.angle_gamma   90.00
#
_symmetry.space_group_name_H-M   'P 1'
#
loop_
_entity.id
_entity.type
_entity.pdbx_description
1 polymer ?
#
loop_
_entity_poly.entity_id
_entity_poly.type
_entity_poly.pdbx_seq_one_letter_code
_entity_poly.pdbx_strand_id
1 'polypeptide(L)'
;MIKEIAEYLAWVRMRYSSVGERYPYAIFDWIGYLDKLLGDLGIKSRRKGNFITEFFSPYGPHNYGDCLNEYVAKRPRKIIGGGAGADFADIKSVSSLSESDESN
;
A
#
# COMPACT_ATOMS: atom_id res chain seq x y z
N MET A 1 9.88 4.11 16.61
CA MET A 1 8.49 4.01 17.12
C MET A 1 8.06 5.22 17.95
N ILE A 2 8.43 5.38 19.24
CA ILE A 2 7.88 6.51 20.06
C ILE A 2 8.21 7.90 19.48
N LYS A 3 9.47 8.13 19.10
CA LYS A 3 9.92 9.40 18.48
C LYS A 3 9.14 9.72 17.20
N GLU A 4 8.97 8.73 16.34
CA GLU A 4 8.28 8.84 15.06
C GLU A 4 6.78 9.13 15.23
N ILE A 5 6.15 8.54 16.25
CA ILE A 5 4.76 8.85 16.62
C ILE A 5 4.66 10.29 17.09
N ALA A 6 5.58 10.75 17.95
CA ALA A 6 5.59 12.13 18.44
C ALA A 6 5.81 13.15 17.30
N GLU A 7 6.72 12.85 16.37
CA GLU A 7 6.98 13.68 15.19
C GLU A 7 5.78 13.74 14.25
N TYR A 8 5.11 12.60 14.01
CA TYR A 8 3.89 12.54 13.23
C TYR A 8 2.76 13.36 13.87
N LEU A 9 2.54 13.23 15.18
CA LEU A 9 1.52 13.99 15.89
C LEU A 9 1.83 15.49 15.91
N ALA A 10 3.08 15.88 16.11
CA ALA A 10 3.51 17.28 16.00
C ALA A 10 3.24 17.83 14.58
N TRP A 11 3.55 17.04 13.56
CA TRP A 11 3.28 17.39 12.17
C TRP A 11 1.77 17.52 11.87
N VAL A 12 0.93 16.59 12.33
CA VAL A 12 -0.54 16.64 12.21
C VAL A 12 -1.12 17.87 12.91
N ARG A 13 -0.62 18.20 14.11
CA ARG A 13 -1.03 19.41 14.85
C ARG A 13 -0.76 20.69 14.06
N MET A 14 0.33 20.74 13.29
CA MET A 14 0.65 21.90 12.44
C MET A 14 -0.23 21.98 11.19
N ARG A 15 -0.49 20.87 10.48
CA ARG A 15 -1.31 20.89 9.24
C ARG A 15 -2.82 20.93 9.51
N TYR A 16 -3.29 20.35 10.61
CA TYR A 16 -4.71 20.20 10.92
C TYR A 16 -5.03 20.72 12.32
N SER A 17 -4.97 22.04 12.50
CA SER A 17 -5.05 22.70 13.82
C SER A 17 -6.30 22.34 14.64
N SER A 18 -7.47 22.16 14.02
CA SER A 18 -8.71 21.83 14.74
C SER A 18 -8.83 20.35 15.14
N VAL A 19 -8.22 19.45 14.37
CA VAL A 19 -8.35 18.00 14.55
C VAL A 19 -7.17 17.44 15.36
N GLY A 20 -5.95 17.91 15.10
CA GLY A 20 -4.74 17.45 15.77
C GLY A 20 -4.56 17.93 17.21
N GLU A 21 -5.37 18.89 17.67
CA GLU A 21 -5.31 19.40 19.05
C GLU A 21 -6.29 18.70 20.01
N ARG A 22 -7.44 18.23 19.51
CA ARG A 22 -8.50 17.65 20.35
C ARG A 22 -8.46 16.13 20.46
N TYR A 23 -8.02 15.42 19.42
CA TYR A 23 -8.09 13.96 19.36
C TYR A 23 -6.83 13.37 18.72
N PRO A 24 -6.36 12.19 19.17
CA PRO A 24 -5.36 11.44 18.44
C PRO A 24 -5.98 10.90 17.14
N TYR A 25 -5.75 11.62 16.04
CA TYR A 25 -6.28 11.28 14.72
C TYR A 25 -5.16 10.85 13.78
N ALA A 26 -5.40 9.77 13.03
CA ALA A 26 -4.49 9.28 12.00
C ALA A 26 -4.88 9.88 10.63
N ILE A 27 -4.59 11.17 10.44
CA ILE A 27 -4.72 11.83 9.13
C ILE A 27 -3.36 11.85 8.46
N PHE A 28 -3.25 11.18 7.32
CA PHE A 28 -2.00 11.09 6.58
C PHE A 28 -2.23 11.43 5.12
N ASP A 29 -1.15 11.86 4.47
CA ASP A 29 -1.12 12.01 3.03
C ASP A 29 -1.02 10.63 2.39
N TRP A 30 -1.87 10.37 1.40
CA TRP A 30 -1.92 9.12 0.68
C TRP A 30 -0.55 8.73 0.08
N ILE A 31 0.12 9.67 -0.59
CA ILE A 31 1.34 9.36 -1.35
C ILE A 31 2.49 9.03 -0.38
N GLY A 32 2.68 9.88 0.64
CA GLY A 32 3.75 9.68 1.62
C GLY A 32 3.54 8.45 2.50
N TYR A 33 2.29 8.13 2.82
CA TYR A 33 1.95 6.93 3.57
C TYR A 33 2.24 5.66 2.76
N LEU A 34 1.84 5.64 1.48
CA LEU A 34 2.15 4.51 0.60
C LEU A 34 3.65 4.34 0.37
N ASP A 35 4.41 5.42 0.16
CA ASP A 35 5.86 5.33 -0.04
C ASP A 35 6.54 4.63 1.16
N LYS A 36 6.12 4.99 2.37
CA LYS A 36 6.59 4.38 3.61
C LYS A 36 6.17 2.92 3.75
N LEU A 37 4.89 2.62 3.53
CA LEU A 37 4.36 1.25 3.61
C LEU A 37 5.05 0.31 2.60
N LEU A 38 5.22 0.76 1.35
CA LEU A 38 5.89 0.01 0.31
C LEU A 38 7.38 -0.20 0.66
N GLY A 39 8.02 0.81 1.23
CA GLY A 39 9.39 0.73 1.75
C GLY A 39 9.53 -0.32 2.87
N ASP A 40 8.59 -0.34 3.82
CA ASP A 40 8.56 -1.33 4.92
C ASP A 40 8.33 -2.75 4.40
N LEU A 41 7.57 -2.92 3.31
CA LEU A 41 7.39 -4.19 2.61
C LEU A 41 8.62 -4.59 1.77
N GLY A 42 9.61 -3.70 1.62
CA GLY A 42 10.79 -3.91 0.77
C GLY A 42 10.47 -3.91 -0.72
N ILE A 43 9.31 -3.39 -1.13
CA ILE A 43 8.88 -3.30 -2.53
C ILE A 43 9.13 -1.89 -3.09
N LYS A 44 9.18 -1.77 -4.41
CA LYS A 44 9.49 -0.52 -5.08
C LYS A 44 8.39 0.50 -4.78
N SER A 45 8.78 1.57 -4.10
CA SER A 45 7.86 2.63 -3.68
C SER A 45 7.64 3.67 -4.79
N ARG A 46 8.73 4.07 -5.46
CA ARG A 46 8.71 4.95 -6.64
C ARG A 46 8.39 4.17 -7.89
N ARG A 47 7.22 4.42 -8.48
CA ARG A 47 6.72 3.59 -9.58
C ARG A 47 6.83 4.24 -10.96
N LYS A 48 7.03 5.56 -11.05
CA LYS A 48 7.31 6.20 -12.35
C LYS A 48 8.80 6.22 -12.64
N GLY A 49 9.14 6.11 -13.93
CA GLY A 49 10.51 5.84 -14.38
C GLY A 49 11.52 6.92 -14.00
N ASN A 50 11.13 8.21 -14.02
CA ASN A 50 12.05 9.34 -13.86
C ASN A 50 11.62 10.22 -12.68
N PHE A 51 12.59 10.81 -11.99
CA PHE A 51 12.35 11.74 -10.87
C PHE A 51 11.44 12.93 -11.23
N ILE A 52 11.52 13.42 -12.46
CA ILE A 52 10.70 14.55 -12.93
C ILE A 52 9.27 14.09 -13.17
N THR A 53 9.08 12.93 -13.81
CA THR A 53 7.74 12.40 -14.07
C THR A 53 7.04 11.96 -12.78
N GLU A 54 7.80 11.49 -11.79
CA GLU A 54 7.31 11.21 -10.45
C GLU A 54 6.66 12.43 -9.77
N PHE A 55 7.27 13.61 -9.94
CA PHE A 55 6.84 14.83 -9.26
C PHE A 55 5.70 15.57 -9.97
N PHE A 56 5.68 15.54 -11.30
CA PHE A 56 4.72 16.31 -12.11
C PHE A 56 3.53 15.50 -12.65
N SER A 57 3.57 14.17 -12.56
CA SER A 57 2.50 13.32 -13.07
C SER A 57 1.55 12.90 -11.95
N PRO A 58 0.22 12.91 -12.17
CA PRO A 58 -0.76 12.52 -11.16
C PRO A 58 -0.61 11.06 -10.75
N TYR A 59 -0.59 10.82 -9.45
CA TYR A 59 -0.57 9.47 -8.88
C TYR A 59 -1.98 8.91 -8.80
N GLY A 60 -2.19 7.68 -9.29
CA GLY A 60 -3.50 7.03 -9.27
C GLY A 60 -3.43 5.51 -9.08
N PRO A 61 -4.58 4.84 -8.92
CA PRO A 61 -4.64 3.40 -8.63
C PRO A 61 -3.94 2.52 -9.67
N HIS A 62 -3.97 2.94 -10.94
CA HIS A 62 -3.33 2.23 -12.06
C HIS A 62 -1.82 2.03 -11.88
N ASN A 63 -1.14 2.92 -11.15
CA ASN A 63 0.30 2.80 -10.89
C ASN A 63 0.64 1.66 -9.93
N TYR A 64 -0.34 1.11 -9.22
CA TYR A 64 -0.14 0.11 -8.17
C TYR A 64 -0.53 -1.32 -8.59
N GLY A 65 -0.92 -1.55 -9.85
CA GLY A 65 -1.36 -2.87 -10.33
C GLY A 65 -0.34 -4.00 -10.10
N ASP A 66 0.95 -3.70 -10.28
CA ASP A 66 2.01 -4.71 -10.13
C ASP A 66 2.52 -4.89 -8.69
N CYS A 67 2.01 -4.13 -7.71
CA CYS A 67 2.49 -4.20 -6.32
C CYS A 67 2.38 -5.60 -5.74
N LEU A 68 1.25 -6.27 -5.99
CA LEU A 68 0.96 -7.58 -5.42
C LEU A 68 1.91 -8.63 -5.98
N ASN A 69 2.15 -8.61 -7.29
CA ASN A 69 3.06 -9.54 -7.96
C ASN A 69 4.50 -9.36 -7.43
N GLU A 70 4.96 -8.12 -7.29
CA GLU A 70 6.28 -7.81 -6.72
C GLU A 70 6.41 -8.30 -5.28
N TYR A 71 5.38 -8.09 -4.47
CA TYR A 71 5.35 -8.50 -3.07
C TYR A 71 5.40 -10.03 -2.92
N VAL A 72 4.62 -10.76 -3.72
CA VAL A 72 4.64 -12.23 -3.74
C VAL A 72 6.00 -12.75 -4.19
N ALA A 73 6.61 -12.14 -5.20
CA ALA A 73 7.94 -12.53 -5.69
C ALA A 73 9.06 -12.31 -4.65
N LYS A 74 8.94 -11.28 -3.80
CA LYS A 74 9.93 -10.96 -2.75
C LYS A 74 9.74 -11.73 -1.45
N ARG A 75 8.57 -12.31 -1.21
CA ARG A 75 8.36 -13.15 -0.03
C ARG A 75 9.23 -14.39 -0.11
N PRO A 76 9.97 -14.74 0.97
CA PRO A 76 10.63 -16.03 1.04
C PRO A 76 9.54 -17.10 0.93
N ARG A 77 9.65 -17.99 -0.06
CA ARG A 77 8.75 -19.12 -0.20
C ARG A 77 8.82 -19.88 1.12
N LYS A 78 7.76 -19.85 1.92
CA LYS A 78 7.67 -20.72 3.08
C LYS A 78 7.71 -22.12 2.50
N ILE A 79 8.84 -22.83 2.64
CA ILE A 79 8.91 -24.26 2.36
C ILE A 79 8.11 -24.91 3.48
N ILE A 80 6.78 -24.88 3.33
CA ILE A 80 5.91 -25.74 4.10
C ILE A 80 6.22 -27.12 3.54
N GLY A 81 6.93 -27.94 4.31
CA GLY A 81 7.24 -29.30 3.92
C GLY A 81 5.94 -30.03 3.55
N GLY A 82 5.86 -30.48 2.30
CA GLY A 82 4.81 -31.36 1.80
C GLY A 82 3.46 -30.69 1.54
N GLY A 83 3.21 -30.31 0.29
CA GLY A 83 1.88 -29.87 -0.17
C GLY A 83 1.99 -28.96 -1.38
N ALA A 84 1.68 -29.49 -2.55
CA ALA A 84 1.85 -28.84 -3.84
C ALA A 84 0.84 -27.71 -4.10
N GLY A 85 1.33 -26.58 -4.58
CA GLY A 85 0.83 -26.00 -5.84
C GLY A 85 -0.53 -25.30 -5.90
N ALA A 86 -1.02 -24.67 -4.83
CA ALA A 86 -2.28 -23.90 -4.90
C ALA A 86 -2.17 -22.59 -4.13
N ASP A 87 -1.73 -21.49 -4.76
CA ASP A 87 -1.78 -20.17 -4.10
C ASP A 87 -2.02 -18.99 -5.07
N PHE A 88 -1.75 -19.11 -6.39
CA PHE A 88 -1.92 -17.98 -7.33
C PHE A 88 -3.13 -18.14 -8.28
N ALA A 89 -3.62 -19.36 -8.51
CA ALA A 89 -4.77 -19.59 -9.38
C ALA A 89 -6.10 -19.17 -8.72
N ASP A 90 -6.19 -19.20 -7.40
CA ASP A 90 -7.45 -18.96 -6.67
C ASP A 90 -7.85 -17.47 -6.62
N ILE A 91 -6.93 -16.53 -6.73
CA ILE A 91 -7.28 -15.10 -6.71
C ILE A 91 -8.07 -14.70 -7.96
N LYS A 92 -7.80 -15.34 -9.11
CA LYS A 92 -8.58 -15.11 -10.34
C LYS A 92 -9.98 -15.74 -10.30
N SER A 93 -10.20 -16.79 -9.49
CA SER A 93 -11.54 -17.38 -9.38
C SER A 93 -12.47 -16.52 -8.52
N VAL A 94 -11.93 -15.85 -7.50
CA VAL A 94 -12.71 -14.96 -6.62
C VAL A 94 -13.18 -13.69 -7.35
N SER A 95 -12.40 -13.14 -8.28
CA SER A 95 -12.86 -11.98 -9.08
C SER A 95 -13.95 -12.35 -10.08
N SER A 96 -13.95 -13.56 -10.62
CA SER A 96 -15.04 -14.06 -11.48
C SER A 96 -16.33 -14.41 -10.71
N LEU A 97 -16.26 -14.52 -9.39
CA LEU A 97 -17.42 -14.78 -8.52
C LEU A 97 -18.16 -13.49 -8.13
N SER A 98 -17.49 -12.33 -8.14
CA SER A 98 -18.14 -11.04 -7.84
C SER A 98 -18.92 -10.45 -9.02
N GLU A 99 -18.67 -10.91 -10.25
CA GLU A 99 -19.38 -10.42 -11.45
C GLU A 99 -20.70 -11.16 -11.72
N SER A 100 -20.93 -12.32 -11.10
CA SER A 100 -22.17 -13.10 -11.26
C SER A 100 -23.30 -12.70 -10.30
N ASP A 101 -23.00 -11.99 -9.21
CA ASP A 101 -23.99 -11.62 -8.17
C ASP A 101 -24.66 -10.25 -8.40
N GLU A 102 -24.22 -9.47 -9.40
CA GLU A 102 -24.83 -8.17 -9.77
C GLU A 102 -25.88 -8.26 -10.90
N SER A 103 -26.26 -9.47 -11.34
CA SER A 103 -27.16 -9.67 -12.49
C SER A 103 -28.41 -10.53 -12.19
N ASN A 104 -29.06 -10.30 -11.03
CA ASN A 104 -30.43 -10.77 -10.79
C ASN A 104 -31.26 -9.77 -9.97
#